data_AF-A0AAX2A5K6-F1
#
_entry.id   AF-A0AAX2A5K6-F1
#
_cell.length_a   1.000
_cell.length_b   1.000
_cell.length_c   1.000
_cell.angle_alpha   90.00
_cell.angle_beta   90.00
_cell.angle_gamma   90.00
#
_symmetry.space_group_name_H-M   'P 1'
#
loop_
_entity.id
_entity.type
_entity.pdbx_description
1 polymer ?
#
loop_
_entity_poly.entity_id
_entity_poly.type
_entity_poly.pdbx_seq_one_letter_code
_entity_poly.pdbx_strand_id
1 'polypeptide(L)'
;MNLKNEFLVYPKISLCDNAPNEVPSHIAEDFNEAGLILNDSPKASAALSRRCLQTIIHEHFKIKKKNLSEEIDEVMTKVPEYISKQLDAIRQIGNFSAHPIKSQNTGEIVNVETGEA
;
A
#
# COMPACT_ATOMS: atom_id res chain seq x y z
N MET A 1 0.49 40.16 22.97
CA MET A 1 0.40 38.71 22.74
C MET A 1 1.03 38.45 21.37
N ASN A 2 2.29 38.01 21.34
CA ASN A 2 3.06 37.89 20.10
C ASN A 2 3.68 36.50 20.07
N LEU A 3 3.13 35.60 19.27
CA LEU A 3 3.69 34.31 18.95
C LEU A 3 3.57 34.13 17.43
N LYS A 4 4.45 34.79 16.68
CA LYS A 4 4.79 34.31 15.34
C LYS A 4 5.72 33.13 15.55
N ASN A 5 5.14 31.93 15.56
CA ASN A 5 5.91 30.70 15.63
C ASN A 5 6.48 30.46 14.22
N GLU A 6 7.68 30.98 13.97
CA GLU A 6 8.42 30.72 12.74
C GLU A 6 9.03 29.31 12.88
N PHE A 7 8.58 28.36 12.06
CA PHE A 7 9.15 27.02 12.00
C PHE A 7 9.74 26.77 10.62
N LEU A 8 10.90 26.14 10.60
CA LEU A 8 11.62 25.81 9.39
C LEU A 8 10.98 24.55 8.76
N VAL A 9 10.48 24.68 7.54
CA VAL A 9 9.90 23.57 6.76
C VAL A 9 10.91 23.12 5.73
N TYR A 10 11.21 21.83 5.73
CA TYR A 10 12.04 21.18 4.71
C TYR A 10 11.14 20.52 3.64
N PRO A 11 11.59 20.42 2.38
CA PRO A 11 10.87 19.65 1.38
C PRO A 11 10.71 18.21 1.85
N LYS A 12 9.55 17.61 1.58
CA LYS A 12 9.32 16.19 1.88
C LYS A 12 10.27 15.34 1.03
N ILE A 13 10.95 14.42 1.69
CA ILE A 13 11.85 13.46 1.06
C ILE A 13 11.10 12.14 1.06
N SER A 14 10.85 11.60 -0.14
CA SER A 14 10.36 10.23 -0.29
C SER A 14 11.51 9.26 0.01
N LEU A 15 11.23 8.21 0.78
CA LEU A 15 12.16 7.11 0.98
C LEU A 15 12.13 6.09 -0.17
N CYS A 16 11.18 6.24 -1.09
CA CYS A 16 10.97 5.36 -2.23
C CYS A 16 11.24 6.12 -3.54
N ASP A 17 11.88 5.45 -4.50
CA ASP A 17 12.00 5.95 -5.87
C ASP A 17 10.61 6.11 -6.50
N ASN A 18 10.48 7.02 -7.47
CA ASN A 18 9.23 7.19 -8.19
C ASN A 18 8.92 5.94 -9.03
N ALA A 19 7.62 5.72 -9.26
CA ALA A 19 7.15 4.68 -10.16
C ALA A 19 7.81 4.81 -11.55
N PRO A 20 8.21 3.69 -12.19
CA PRO A 20 8.72 3.69 -13.57
C PRO A 20 7.70 4.25 -14.56
N ASN A 21 8.18 4.78 -15.69
CA ASN A 21 7.33 5.39 -16.72
C ASN A 21 6.38 4.39 -17.42
N GLU A 22 6.65 3.09 -17.31
CA GLU A 22 5.82 2.02 -17.85
C GLU A 22 4.55 1.77 -17.03
N VAL A 23 4.49 2.28 -15.79
CA VAL A 23 3.33 2.11 -14.90
C VAL A 23 2.21 3.08 -15.32
N PRO A 24 0.95 2.62 -15.45
CA PRO A 24 -0.18 3.50 -15.72
C PRO A 24 -0.28 4.65 -14.72
N SER A 25 -0.59 5.84 -15.20
CA SER A 25 -0.53 7.08 -14.39
C SER A 25 -1.30 6.98 -13.07
N HIS A 26 -2.49 6.38 -13.10
CA HIS A 26 -3.34 6.26 -11.91
C HIS A 26 -2.75 5.32 -10.83
N ILE A 27 -1.94 4.33 -11.21
CA ILE A 27 -1.23 3.45 -10.27
C ILE A 27 0.05 4.13 -9.79
N ALA A 28 0.74 4.84 -10.70
CA ALA A 28 1.95 5.58 -10.40
C ALA A 28 1.68 6.71 -9.39
N GLU A 29 0.57 7.43 -9.53
CA GLU A 29 0.13 8.47 -8.59
C GLU A 29 -0.04 7.91 -7.18
N ASP A 30 -0.80 6.82 -7.04
CA ASP A 30 -1.04 6.16 -5.75
C ASP A 30 0.27 5.62 -5.12
N PHE A 31 1.14 5.04 -5.94
CA PHE A 31 2.43 4.51 -5.49
C PHE A 31 3.37 5.62 -4.99
N ASN A 32 3.48 6.71 -5.75
CA ASN A 32 4.31 7.85 -5.38
C ASN A 32 3.76 8.55 -4.12
N GLU A 33 2.43 8.66 -4.01
CA GLU A 33 1.79 9.21 -2.82
C GLU A 33 2.05 8.32 -1.58
N ALA A 34 1.95 6.99 -1.72
CA ALA A 34 2.26 6.06 -0.64
C ALA A 34 3.70 6.26 -0.11
N GLY A 35 4.68 6.33 -1.02
CA GLY A 35 6.08 6.57 -0.67
C GLY A 35 6.31 7.93 0.01
N LEU A 36 5.59 8.97 -0.42
CA LEU A 36 5.70 10.31 0.14
C LEU A 36 5.12 10.42 1.56
N ILE A 37 4.01 9.75 1.83
CA ILE A 37 3.29 9.85 3.11
C ILE A 37 3.69 8.78 4.13
N LEU A 38 4.61 7.87 3.79
CA LEU A 38 5.07 6.80 4.67
C LEU A 38 5.50 7.31 6.05
N ASN A 39 6.26 8.41 6.10
CA ASN A 39 6.72 9.02 7.36
C ASN A 39 5.63 9.80 8.10
N ASP A 40 4.65 10.35 7.36
CA ASP A 40 3.56 11.14 7.94
C ASP A 40 2.45 10.22 8.52
N SER A 41 2.15 9.14 7.80
CA SER A 41 1.10 8.18 8.14
C SER A 41 1.42 6.83 7.47
N PRO A 42 2.11 5.93 8.18
CA PRO A 42 2.36 4.56 7.74
C PRO A 42 1.05 3.84 7.36
N LYS A 43 0.00 4.14 8.12
CA LYS A 43 -1.37 3.67 7.90
C LYS A 43 -1.94 4.07 6.54
N ALA A 44 -1.79 5.35 6.16
CA ALA A 44 -2.27 5.83 4.88
C ALA A 44 -1.43 5.26 3.72
N SER A 45 -0.10 5.20 3.89
CA SER A 45 0.80 4.56 2.94
C SER A 45 0.39 3.11 2.67
N ALA A 46 0.18 2.31 3.73
CA ALA A 46 -0.22 0.91 3.61
C ALA A 46 -1.60 0.75 2.94
N ALA A 47 -2.52 1.71 3.10
CA ALA A 47 -3.82 1.70 2.42
C ALA A 47 -3.68 1.99 0.92
N LEU A 48 -2.87 2.98 0.55
CA LEU A 48 -2.56 3.30 -0.85
C LEU A 48 -1.83 2.16 -1.55
N SER A 49 -0.82 1.57 -0.91
CA SER A 49 -0.10 0.40 -1.43
C SER A 49 -1.02 -0.79 -1.69
N ARG A 50 -2.00 -1.05 -0.79
CA ARG A 50 -3.02 -2.08 -1.01
C ARG A 50 -3.93 -1.75 -2.19
N ARG A 51 -4.31 -0.48 -2.37
CA ARG A 51 -5.10 -0.02 -3.52
C ARG A 51 -4.34 -0.24 -4.83
N CYS A 52 -3.06 0.15 -4.89
CA CYS A 52 -2.19 -0.11 -6.04
C CYS A 52 -2.18 -1.60 -6.40
N LEU A 53 -1.92 -2.46 -5.41
CA LEU A 53 -1.87 -3.91 -5.63
C LEU A 53 -3.20 -4.46 -6.14
N GLN A 54 -4.31 -4.06 -5.53
CA GLN A 54 -5.63 -4.49 -5.96
C GLN A 54 -5.94 -4.05 -7.39
N THR A 55 -5.63 -2.81 -7.76
CA THR A 55 -5.80 -2.30 -9.11
C THR A 55 -5.00 -3.11 -10.13
N ILE A 56 -3.73 -3.42 -9.84
CA ILE A 56 -2.90 -4.29 -10.69
C ILE A 56 -3.55 -5.66 -10.87
N ILE A 57 -4.07 -6.25 -9.80
CA ILE A 57 -4.74 -7.57 -9.86
C ILE A 57 -5.99 -7.52 -10.74
N HIS A 58 -6.80 -6.47 -10.60
CA HIS A 58 -8.04 -6.32 -11.36
C HIS A 58 -7.78 -6.04 -12.84
N GLU A 59 -6.80 -5.20 -13.17
CA GLU A 59 -6.50 -4.82 -14.54
C GLU A 59 -5.75 -5.92 -15.30
N HIS A 60 -4.69 -6.49 -14.70
CA HIS A 60 -3.85 -7.47 -15.39
C HIS A 60 -4.41 -8.89 -15.30
N PHE A 61 -4.87 -9.32 -14.13
CA PHE A 61 -5.31 -10.70 -13.91
C PHE A 61 -6.83 -10.88 -14.05
N LYS A 62 -7.61 -9.78 -14.06
CA LYS A 62 -9.08 -9.80 -14.13
C LYS A 62 -9.72 -10.64 -13.02
N ILE A 63 -9.05 -10.70 -11.87
CA ILE A 63 -9.52 -11.42 -10.69
C ILE A 63 -10.26 -10.43 -9.80
N LYS A 64 -11.45 -10.81 -9.35
CA LYS A 64 -12.21 -10.06 -8.35
C LYS A 64 -12.77 -11.01 -7.32
N LYS A 65 -12.39 -10.83 -6.06
CA LYS A 65 -12.88 -11.63 -4.93
C LYS A 65 -13.46 -10.73 -3.84
N LYS A 66 -13.88 -11.35 -2.75
CA LYS A 66 -14.47 -10.65 -1.61
C LYS A 66 -13.43 -9.83 -0.85
N ASN A 67 -12.19 -10.32 -0.74
CA ASN A 67 -11.12 -9.65 -0.01
C ASN A 67 -9.80 -9.73 -0.79
N LEU A 68 -8.94 -8.72 -0.65
CA LEU A 68 -7.61 -8.67 -1.28
C LEU A 68 -6.77 -9.93 -0.99
N SER A 69 -6.88 -10.51 0.20
CA SER A 69 -6.18 -11.76 0.54
C SER A 69 -6.57 -12.91 -0.40
N GLU A 70 -7.85 -13.08 -0.72
CA GLU A 70 -8.32 -14.13 -1.63
C GLU A 70 -7.93 -13.83 -3.08
N GLU A 71 -7.81 -12.55 -3.43
CA GLU A 71 -7.31 -12.14 -4.75
C GLU A 71 -5.82 -12.49 -4.88
N ILE A 72 -5.02 -12.19 -3.85
CA ILE A 72 -3.60 -12.55 -3.79
C ILE A 72 -3.43 -14.08 -3.86
N ASP A 73 -4.22 -14.85 -3.12
CA ASP A 73 -4.16 -16.32 -3.14
C ASP A 73 -4.36 -16.88 -4.55
N GLU A 74 -5.28 -16.31 -5.34
CA GLU A 74 -5.47 -16.72 -6.74
C GLU A 74 -4.31 -16.26 -7.65
N VAL A 75 -3.80 -15.03 -7.47
CA VAL A 75 -2.70 -14.48 -8.26
C VAL A 75 -1.41 -15.29 -8.06
N MET A 76 -1.14 -15.74 -6.84
CA MET A 76 0.04 -16.55 -6.52
C MET A 76 0.14 -17.82 -7.37
N THR A 77 -0.98 -18.37 -7.84
CA THR A 77 -1.01 -19.53 -8.74
C THR A 77 -0.66 -19.21 -10.20
N LYS A 78 -0.68 -17.93 -10.58
CA LYS A 78 -0.51 -17.44 -11.96
C LYS A 78 0.80 -16.69 -12.19
N VAL A 79 1.61 -16.50 -11.14
CA VAL A 79 2.87 -15.74 -11.18
C VAL A 79 4.07 -16.64 -10.83
N PRO A 80 5.30 -16.27 -11.22
CA PRO A 80 6.50 -16.99 -10.81
C PRO A 80 6.68 -17.05 -9.29
N GLU A 81 7.40 -18.07 -8.82
CA GLU A 81 7.58 -18.36 -7.39
C GLU A 81 8.16 -17.19 -6.58
N TYR A 82 9.04 -16.38 -7.18
CA TYR A 82 9.63 -15.24 -6.49
C TYR A 82 8.59 -14.13 -6.22
N ILE A 83 7.67 -13.90 -7.16
CA ILE A 83 6.56 -12.95 -6.99
C ILE A 83 5.54 -13.52 -6.01
N SER A 84 5.21 -14.81 -6.10
CA SER A 84 4.23 -15.41 -5.20
C SER A 84 4.70 -15.35 -3.75
N LYS A 85 6.00 -15.58 -3.48
CA LYS A 85 6.59 -15.41 -2.14
C LYS A 85 6.50 -13.97 -1.62
N GLN A 86 6.74 -12.98 -2.48
CA GLN A 86 6.63 -11.57 -2.12
C GLN A 86 5.18 -11.19 -1.82
N LEU A 87 4.24 -11.64 -2.65
CA LEU A 87 2.81 -11.43 -2.45
C LEU A 87 2.31 -12.11 -1.16
N ASP A 88 2.79 -13.32 -0.86
CA ASP A 88 2.45 -14.01 0.39
C ASP A 88 2.96 -13.26 1.62
N ALA A 89 4.17 -12.71 1.56
CA ALA A 89 4.72 -11.89 2.64
C ALA A 89 3.85 -10.64 2.89
N ILE A 90 3.46 -9.92 1.82
CA ILE A 90 2.58 -8.74 1.92
C ILE A 90 1.22 -9.13 2.51
N ARG A 91 0.64 -10.25 2.07
CA ARG A 91 -0.63 -10.79 2.59
C ARG A 91 -0.52 -11.11 4.07
N GLN A 92 0.56 -11.76 4.49
CA GLN A 92 0.81 -12.09 5.89
C GLN A 92 0.95 -10.81 6.72
N ILE A 93 1.84 -9.89 6.36
CA ILE A 93 2.04 -8.61 7.06
C ILE A 93 0.72 -7.85 7.15
N GLY A 94 0.02 -7.71 6.02
CA GLY A 94 -1.25 -7.00 5.97
C GLY A 94 -2.36 -7.62 6.83
N ASN A 95 -2.35 -8.94 7.01
CA ASN A 95 -3.26 -9.66 7.92
C ASN A 95 -2.80 -9.60 9.38
N PHE A 96 -1.49 -9.47 9.66
CA PHE A 96 -0.96 -9.31 11.02
C PHE A 96 -1.20 -7.90 11.57
N SER A 97 -1.00 -6.87 10.75
CA SER A 97 -1.25 -5.47 11.12
C SER A 97 -2.75 -5.17 11.27
N ALA A 98 -3.60 -6.00 10.65
CA ALA A 98 -5.02 -6.07 10.97
C ALA A 98 -5.26 -7.02 12.16
N HIS A 99 -5.01 -6.55 13.39
CA HIS A 99 -5.52 -7.23 14.59
C HIS A 99 -6.97 -7.70 14.38
N PRO A 100 -7.39 -8.87 14.92
CA PRO A 100 -8.24 -9.92 14.33
C PRO A 100 -9.71 -9.54 14.04
N ILE A 101 -9.91 -8.39 13.44
CA ILE A 101 -11.18 -7.90 12.93
C ILE A 101 -11.04 -8.08 11.43
N LYS A 102 -11.67 -9.16 10.97
CA LYS A 102 -11.85 -9.54 9.56
C LYS A 102 -11.88 -8.29 8.68
N SER A 103 -10.77 -8.01 7.99
CA SER A 103 -10.68 -6.94 7.00
C SER A 103 -11.55 -7.30 5.80
N GLN A 104 -12.84 -6.99 5.91
CA GLN A 104 -13.85 -7.27 4.89
C GLN A 104 -14.03 -6.14 3.88
N ASN A 105 -13.43 -4.97 4.11
CA ASN A 105 -13.60 -3.79 3.25
C ASN A 105 -12.31 -2.99 3.09
N THR A 106 -12.04 -2.56 1.86
CA THR A 106 -10.88 -1.75 1.42
C THR A 106 -10.91 -0.28 1.87
N GLY A 107 -11.69 0.04 2.92
CA GLY A 107 -11.84 1.39 3.47
C GLY A 107 -11.65 1.48 4.98
N GLU A 108 -11.25 0.39 5.65
CA GLU A 108 -11.07 0.39 7.10
C GLU A 108 -9.66 0.87 7.46
N ILE A 109 -9.60 2.02 8.14
CA ILE A 109 -8.34 2.68 8.50
C ILE A 109 -7.88 2.03 9.83
N VAL A 110 -7.08 0.96 9.75
CA VAL A 110 -6.51 0.20 10.90
C VAL A 110 -5.11 0.71 11.26
N ASN A 111 -4.78 0.95 12.55
CA ASN A 111 -3.49 1.56 12.95
C ASN A 111 -2.31 0.70 12.50
N VAL A 112 -1.31 1.31 11.85
CA VAL A 112 -0.13 0.64 11.27
C VAL A 112 1.14 1.31 11.81
N GLU A 113 2.12 0.53 12.24
CA GLU A 113 3.44 1.02 12.65
C GLU A 113 4.37 1.23 11.44
N THR A 114 5.43 2.04 11.56
CA THR A 114 6.35 2.36 10.44
C THR A 114 7.02 1.13 9.80
N GLY A 115 7.16 0.02 10.54
CA GLY A 115 7.71 -1.24 10.01
C GLY A 115 6.70 -2.16 9.31
N GLU A 116 5.44 -1.74 9.26
CA GLU A 116 4.31 -2.52 8.72
C GLU A 116 3.68 -1.88 7.46
N ALA A 117 4.28 -0.79 6.97
CA ALA A 117 3.80 0.02 5.87
C ALA A 117 4.57 -0.16 4.57
#